data_AF-A0A1S3J9C9-F1
#
_entry.id   AF-A0A1S3J9C9-F1
#
_cell.length_a   1.000
_cell.length_b   1.000
_cell.length_c   1.000
_cell.angle_alpha   90.00
_cell.angle_beta   90.00
_cell.angle_gamma   90.00
#
_symmetry.space_group_name_H-M   'P 1'
#
loop_
_entity.id
_entity.type
_entity.pdbx_description
1 polymer ?
#
loop_
_entity_poly.entity_id
_entity_poly.type
_entity_poly.pdbx_seq_one_letter_code
_entity_poly.pdbx_strand_id
1 'polypeptide(L)'
;MSERQTTDAFPGVQETEPKPEIFTVPPPQPKKKKPGQLTAQQVKQFFEEGYVVVEDFFTHEELDACRDAVAGLVDDLAKKLYDGGKIKKLHRDQGLFTRLTAIEKEFPGANIILHKSQNMPK
;
A
#
# COMPACT_ATOMS: atom_id res chain seq x y z
N MET A 1 40.86 -22.58 -34.53
CA MET A 1 39.74 -21.68 -34.22
C MET A 1 38.58 -22.55 -33.79
N SER A 2 38.43 -22.83 -32.49
CA SER A 2 37.34 -23.67 -31.97
C SER A 2 36.27 -22.74 -31.42
N GLU A 3 35.07 -22.82 -31.99
CA GLU A 3 33.90 -22.01 -31.62
C GLU A 3 33.52 -22.30 -30.16
N ARG A 4 33.38 -21.25 -29.35
CA ARG A 4 32.80 -21.38 -28.01
C ARG A 4 31.30 -21.61 -28.16
N GLN A 5 30.83 -22.79 -27.77
CA GLN A 5 29.41 -23.02 -27.53
C GLN A 5 28.98 -22.17 -26.34
N THR A 6 28.23 -21.09 -26.61
CA THR A 6 27.51 -20.32 -25.59
C THR A 6 26.34 -21.16 -25.08
N THR A 7 26.52 -21.81 -23.95
CA THR A 7 25.44 -22.42 -23.16
C THR A 7 25.29 -21.66 -21.85
N ASP A 8 25.13 -20.34 -21.91
CA ASP A 8 24.96 -19.52 -20.71
C ASP A 8 23.48 -19.27 -20.43
N ALA A 9 22.75 -20.33 -20.08
CA ALA A 9 21.53 -20.14 -19.31
C ALA A 9 21.94 -19.70 -17.88
N PHE A 10 21.36 -18.60 -17.39
CA PHE A 10 21.67 -18.11 -16.04
C PHE A 10 21.36 -19.19 -14.99
N PRO A 11 22.22 -19.39 -13.97
CA PRO A 11 21.96 -20.34 -12.90
C PRO A 11 20.60 -20.05 -12.24
N GLY A 12 19.71 -21.04 -12.22
CA GLY A 12 18.36 -20.93 -11.64
C GLY A 12 17.24 -20.61 -12.63
N VAL A 13 17.54 -20.39 -13.92
CA VAL A 13 16.50 -20.31 -14.96
C VAL A 13 15.99 -21.71 -15.25
N GLN A 14 14.75 -21.99 -14.87
CA GLN A 14 14.03 -23.17 -15.33
C GLN A 14 13.38 -22.80 -16.67
N GLU A 15 13.76 -23.48 -17.75
CA GLU A 15 12.99 -23.46 -18.99
C GLU A 15 11.63 -24.10 -18.74
N THR A 16 10.65 -23.26 -18.39
CA THR A 16 9.26 -23.68 -18.18
C THR A 16 8.42 -23.11 -19.31
N GLU A 17 7.52 -23.93 -19.83
CA GLU A 17 6.53 -23.45 -20.80
C GLU A 17 5.69 -22.32 -20.17
N PRO A 18 5.45 -21.22 -20.90
CA PRO A 18 4.61 -20.14 -20.38
C PRO A 18 3.19 -20.67 -20.13
N LYS A 19 2.65 -20.40 -18.93
CA LYS A 19 1.29 -20.79 -18.52
C LYS A 19 0.41 -19.56 -18.30
N PRO A 20 0.03 -18.83 -19.37
CA PRO A 20 -0.80 -17.63 -19.25
C PRO A 20 -2.18 -17.92 -18.67
N GLU A 21 -2.67 -19.16 -18.85
CA GLU A 21 -3.96 -19.67 -18.35
C GLU A 21 -4.20 -19.37 -16.86
N ILE A 22 -3.14 -19.33 -16.06
CA ILE A 22 -3.20 -19.08 -14.61
C ILE A 22 -3.76 -17.68 -14.30
N PHE A 23 -3.60 -16.74 -15.22
CA PHE A 23 -4.02 -15.35 -15.07
C PHE A 23 -5.25 -15.00 -15.90
N THR A 24 -5.64 -15.84 -16.85
CA THR A 24 -6.77 -15.58 -17.77
C THR A 24 -7.99 -16.43 -17.48
N VAL A 25 -7.84 -17.57 -16.79
CA VAL A 25 -8.94 -18.48 -16.47
C VAL A 25 -9.32 -18.36 -14.99
N PRO A 26 -10.58 -17.99 -14.66
CA PRO A 26 -11.04 -17.96 -13.29
C PRO A 26 -10.90 -19.33 -12.60
N PRO A 27 -10.25 -19.40 -11.43
CA PRO A 27 -10.09 -20.67 -10.72
C PRO A 27 -11.42 -21.16 -10.13
N PRO A 28 -11.56 -22.48 -9.89
CA PRO A 28 -12.74 -23.04 -9.24
C PRO A 28 -12.92 -22.42 -7.84
N GLN A 29 -14.12 -21.90 -7.59
CA GLN A 29 -14.43 -21.19 -6.35
C GLN A 29 -14.62 -22.18 -5.19
N PRO A 30 -14.13 -21.87 -3.97
CA PRO A 30 -14.27 -22.78 -2.85
C PRO A 30 -15.72 -22.86 -2.36
N LYS A 31 -16.10 -24.05 -1.89
CA LYS A 31 -17.45 -24.33 -1.38
C LYS A 31 -17.75 -23.65 -0.04
N LYS A 32 -16.72 -23.41 0.77
CA LYS A 32 -16.80 -22.69 2.05
C LYS A 32 -15.99 -21.40 1.92
N LYS A 33 -16.66 -20.26 2.10
CA LYS A 33 -16.03 -18.94 2.00
C LYS A 33 -15.38 -18.54 3.31
N LYS A 34 -14.22 -17.90 3.23
CA LYS A 34 -13.60 -17.17 4.35
C LYS A 34 -14.10 -15.72 4.36
N PRO A 35 -14.05 -15.02 5.50
CA PRO A 35 -14.24 -13.57 5.53
C PRO A 35 -13.33 -12.87 4.51
N GLY A 36 -13.85 -11.86 3.82
CA GLY A 36 -13.14 -11.12 2.76
C GLY A 36 -13.02 -11.86 1.41
N GLN A 37 -13.57 -13.06 1.27
CA GLN A 37 -13.50 -13.79 0.01
C GLN A 37 -14.53 -13.28 -1.01
N LEU A 38 -14.06 -12.93 -2.21
CA LEU A 38 -14.88 -12.47 -3.32
C LEU A 38 -15.99 -13.46 -3.71
N THR A 39 -17.09 -12.93 -4.20
CA THR A 39 -18.15 -13.72 -4.82
C THR A 39 -17.73 -14.22 -6.20
N ALA A 40 -18.40 -15.26 -6.72
CA ALA A 40 -18.13 -15.76 -8.07
C ALA A 40 -18.33 -14.68 -9.14
N GLN A 41 -19.29 -13.77 -8.94
CA GLN A 41 -19.55 -12.65 -9.85
C GLN A 41 -18.42 -11.61 -9.79
N GLN A 42 -17.92 -11.27 -8.59
CA GLN A 42 -16.78 -10.37 -8.42
C GLN A 42 -15.48 -10.94 -8.99
N VAL A 43 -15.26 -12.26 -8.84
CA VAL A 43 -14.13 -12.93 -9.50
C VAL A 43 -14.28 -12.85 -11.01
N LYS A 44 -15.47 -13.16 -11.53
CA LYS A 44 -15.74 -13.02 -12.96
C LYS A 44 -15.45 -11.60 -13.47
N GLN A 45 -15.95 -10.58 -12.78
CA GLN A 45 -15.71 -9.17 -13.10
C GLN A 45 -14.20 -8.86 -13.14
N PHE A 46 -13.42 -9.31 -12.16
CA PHE A 46 -11.98 -9.10 -12.15
C PHE A 46 -11.29 -9.67 -13.40
N PHE A 47 -11.67 -10.87 -13.85
CA PHE A 47 -11.07 -11.47 -15.06
C PHE A 47 -11.56 -10.83 -16.36
N GLU A 48 -12.75 -10.22 -16.38
CA GLU A 48 -13.31 -9.54 -17.55
C GLU A 48 -12.85 -8.09 -17.68
N GLU A 49 -12.76 -7.37 -16.55
CA GLU A 49 -12.51 -5.92 -16.49
C GLU A 49 -11.11 -5.56 -15.96
N GLY A 50 -10.41 -6.51 -15.36
CA GLY A 50 -9.09 -6.31 -14.75
C GLY A 50 -9.11 -5.72 -13.34
N TYR A 51 -10.29 -5.43 -12.77
CA TYR A 51 -10.45 -4.91 -11.41
C TYR A 51 -11.80 -5.29 -10.81
N VAL A 52 -11.92 -5.13 -9.49
CA VAL A 52 -13.20 -5.21 -8.78
C VAL A 52 -13.17 -4.23 -7.62
N VAL A 53 -14.28 -3.53 -7.41
CA VAL A 53 -14.49 -2.70 -6.22
C VAL A 53 -15.30 -3.50 -5.21
N VAL A 54 -14.75 -3.63 -4.00
CA VAL A 54 -15.43 -4.29 -2.88
C VAL A 54 -15.81 -3.23 -1.87
N GLU A 55 -17.10 -2.93 -1.83
CA GLU A 55 -17.67 -2.04 -0.83
C GLU A 55 -17.54 -2.66 0.55
N ASP A 56 -17.28 -1.81 1.55
CA ASP A 56 -17.20 -2.19 2.96
C ASP A 56 -16.27 -3.39 3.26
N PHE A 57 -15.18 -3.52 2.48
CA PHE A 57 -14.19 -4.57 2.71
C PHE A 57 -13.57 -4.49 4.10
N PHE A 58 -13.34 -3.27 4.57
CA PHE A 58 -12.98 -2.97 5.96
C PHE A 58 -14.16 -2.27 6.63
N THR A 59 -14.39 -2.60 7.89
CA THR A 59 -15.31 -1.86 8.76
C THR A 59 -14.75 -0.48 9.08
N HIS A 60 -15.62 0.44 9.53
CA HIS A 60 -15.18 1.77 9.93
C HIS A 60 -14.18 1.70 11.09
N GLU A 61 -14.46 0.83 12.05
CA GLU A 61 -13.69 0.64 13.27
C GLU A 61 -12.29 0.08 12.96
N GLU A 62 -12.17 -0.82 11.98
CA GLU A 62 -10.86 -1.31 11.49
C GLU A 62 -10.05 -0.18 10.86
N LEU A 63 -10.71 0.74 10.15
CA LEU A 63 -10.04 1.90 9.53
C LEU A 63 -9.72 3.01 10.54
N ASP A 64 -10.46 3.13 11.64
CA ASP A 64 -10.20 4.11 12.68
C ASP A 64 -8.84 3.88 13.35
N ALA A 65 -8.47 2.61 13.60
CA ALA A 65 -7.13 2.28 14.08
C ALA A 65 -6.02 2.78 13.14
N CYS A 66 -6.22 2.68 11.82
CA CYS A 66 -5.29 3.23 10.84
C CYS A 66 -5.28 4.77 10.86
N ARG A 67 -6.45 5.40 11.00
CA ARG A 67 -6.58 6.86 11.09
C ARG A 67 -5.86 7.43 12.30
N ASP A 68 -6.03 6.79 13.46
CA ASP A 68 -5.37 7.16 14.71
C ASP A 68 -3.85 7.02 14.63
N ALA A 69 -3.37 5.93 14.01
CA ALA A 69 -1.94 5.75 13.76
C ALA A 69 -1.37 6.87 12.86
N VAL A 70 -2.07 7.25 11.78
CA VAL A 70 -1.66 8.36 10.93
C VAL A 70 -1.72 9.69 11.67
N ALA A 71 -2.73 9.91 12.52
CA ALA A 71 -2.83 11.10 13.36
C ALA A 71 -1.62 11.23 14.29
N GLY A 72 -1.21 10.14 14.94
CA GLY A 72 -0.02 10.08 15.79
C GLY A 72 1.27 10.43 15.05
N LEU A 73 1.44 9.92 13.82
CA LEU A 73 2.59 10.24 12.98
C LEU A 73 2.65 11.73 12.61
N VAL A 74 1.49 12.33 12.32
CA VAL A 74 1.40 13.77 12.05
C VAL A 74 1.69 14.58 13.31
N ASP A 75 1.26 14.12 14.48
CA ASP A 75 1.57 14.73 15.78
C ASP A 75 3.07 14.73 16.07
N ASP A 76 3.72 13.58 15.91
CA ASP A 76 5.17 13.44 16.14
C ASP A 76 5.98 14.32 15.18
N LEU A 77 5.57 14.36 13.90
CA LEU A 77 6.17 15.26 12.91
C LEU A 77 6.00 16.72 13.30
N ALA A 78 4.78 17.14 13.65
CA ALA A 78 4.48 18.52 14.04
C ALA A 78 5.33 18.93 15.24
N LYS A 79 5.43 18.06 16.26
CA LYS A 79 6.26 18.31 17.44
C LYS A 79 7.73 18.46 17.05
N LYS A 80 8.28 17.52 16.26
CA LYS A 80 9.66 17.56 15.80
C LYS A 80 9.99 18.84 15.04
N LEU A 81 9.11 19.27 14.13
CA LEU A 81 9.30 20.50 13.35
C LEU A 81 9.14 21.75 14.21
N TYR A 82 8.20 21.77 15.15
CA TYR A 82 7.98 22.89 16.06
C TYR A 82 9.17 23.08 17.02
N ASP A 83 9.63 22.00 17.65
CA ASP A 83 10.79 22.01 18.55
C ASP A 83 12.06 22.46 17.81
N GLY A 84 12.17 22.13 16.51
CA GLY A 84 13.23 22.58 15.62
C GLY A 84 13.04 24.00 15.05
N GLY A 85 12.00 24.73 15.45
CA GLY A 85 11.69 26.08 14.98
C GLY A 85 11.31 26.18 13.49
N LYS A 86 10.90 25.07 12.86
CA LYS A 86 10.58 24.98 11.43
C LYS A 86 9.13 25.35 11.10
N ILE A 87 8.23 25.18 12.06
CA ILE A 87 6.83 25.62 11.96
C ILE A 87 6.47 26.47 13.18
N LYS A 88 5.50 27.37 13.02
CA LYS A 88 5.15 28.36 14.04
C LYS A 88 4.19 27.82 15.10
N LYS A 89 3.44 26.76 14.77
CA LYS A 89 2.47 26.12 15.67
C LYS A 89 2.25 24.66 15.29
N LEU A 90 1.66 23.89 16.20
CA LEU A 90 1.41 22.45 16.01
C LEU A 90 0.19 22.11 15.14
N HIS A 91 -0.63 23.10 14.79
CA HIS A 91 -1.89 22.94 14.03
C HIS A 91 -2.89 21.94 14.65
N ARG A 92 -2.98 21.85 15.99
CA ARG A 92 -3.92 20.95 16.69
C ARG A 92 -5.39 21.28 16.47
N ASP A 93 -5.69 22.47 15.96
CA ASP A 93 -7.02 22.91 15.55
C ASP A 93 -7.50 22.25 14.24
N GLN A 94 -6.60 21.58 13.52
CA GLN A 94 -6.88 20.93 12.23
C GLN A 94 -7.12 19.43 12.41
N GLY A 95 -8.04 18.87 11.62
CA GLY A 95 -8.31 17.43 11.60
C GLY A 95 -7.25 16.64 10.82
N LEU A 96 -7.33 15.30 10.91
CA LEU A 96 -6.41 14.35 10.25
C LEU A 96 -6.11 14.70 8.79
N PHE A 97 -7.14 14.99 8.00
CA PHE A 97 -7.03 15.20 6.56
C PHE A 97 -6.42 16.55 6.15
N THR A 98 -6.43 17.56 7.02
CA THR A 98 -5.99 18.92 6.69
C THR A 98 -4.73 19.35 7.42
N ARG A 99 -4.41 18.70 8.56
CA ARG A 99 -3.29 19.09 9.41
C ARG A 99 -1.94 18.93 8.73
N LEU A 100 -1.70 17.80 8.05
CA LEU A 100 -0.47 17.61 7.29
C LEU A 100 -0.32 18.65 6.17
N THR A 101 -1.41 19.00 5.49
CA THR A 101 -1.42 20.07 4.47
C THR A 101 -1.07 21.43 5.06
N ALA A 102 -1.53 21.73 6.28
CA ALA A 102 -1.19 22.98 6.96
C ALA A 102 0.30 23.04 7.33
N ILE A 103 0.85 21.93 7.82
CA ILE A 103 2.28 21.80 8.14
C ILE A 103 3.12 21.93 6.86
N GLU A 104 2.73 21.27 5.78
CA GLU A 104 3.41 21.31 4.47
C GLU A 104 3.49 22.74 3.91
N LYS A 105 2.46 23.58 4.14
CA LYS A 105 2.47 24.99 3.74
C LYS A 105 3.50 25.82 4.50
N GLU A 106 3.76 25.51 5.77
CA GLU A 106 4.77 26.21 6.57
C GLU A 106 6.19 25.64 6.34
N PHE A 107 6.29 24.32 6.14
CA PHE A 107 7.54 23.62 5.89
C PHE A 107 7.40 22.65 4.70
N PRO A 108 7.70 23.10 3.47
CA PRO A 108 7.66 22.24 2.29
C PRO A 108 8.57 21.02 2.42
N GLY A 109 8.04 19.83 2.13
CA GLY A 109 8.69 18.54 2.31
C GLY A 109 8.39 17.85 3.65
N ALA A 110 7.49 18.40 4.47
CA ALA A 110 7.06 17.76 5.72
C ALA A 110 6.46 16.36 5.46
N ASN A 111 5.68 16.20 4.40
CA ASN A 111 5.13 14.92 3.97
C ASN A 111 6.20 13.86 3.67
N ILE A 112 7.32 14.24 3.06
CA ILE A 112 8.44 13.33 2.78
C ILE A 112 9.06 12.86 4.08
N ILE A 113 9.25 13.77 5.04
CA ILE A 113 9.79 13.41 6.36
C ILE A 113 8.86 12.42 7.07
N LEU A 114 7.54 12.63 7.01
CA LEU A 114 6.55 11.70 7.58
C LEU A 114 6.76 10.28 7.04
N HIS A 115 6.80 10.11 5.72
CA HIS A 115 6.94 8.79 5.08
C HIS A 115 8.31 8.15 5.31
N LYS A 116 9.37 8.95 5.48
CA LYS A 116 10.73 8.45 5.71
C LYS A 116 11.07 8.19 7.18
N SER A 117 10.24 8.67 8.10
CA SER A 117 10.47 8.52 9.56
C SER A 117 9.74 7.33 10.17
N GLN A 118 9.03 6.52 9.37
CA GLN A 118 8.34 5.35 9.88
C GLN A 118 9.30 4.22 10.23
N ASN A 119 9.10 3.65 11.41
CA ASN A 119 9.79 2.45 11.86
C ASN A 119 8.75 1.33 11.97
N MET A 120 9.16 0.13 11.58
CA MET A 120 8.37 -1.07 11.86
C MET A 120 8.27 -1.26 13.39
N PRO A 121 7.10 -1.66 13.92
CA PRO A 121 6.99 -2.11 15.30
C PRO A 121 8.04 -3.19 15.58
N LYS A 122 8.64 -3.15 16.78
CA LYS A 122 9.57 -4.18 17.25
C LYS A 122 8.84 -5.42 17.71
#